data_AF-A0A4S2DJ66-F1
#
_entry.id   AF-A0A4S2DJ66-F1
#
_cell.length_a   1.000
_cell.length_b   1.000
_cell.length_c   1.000
_cell.angle_alpha   90.00
_cell.angle_beta   90.00
_cell.angle_gamma   90.00
#
_symmetry.space_group_name_H-M   'P 1'
#
loop_
_entity.id
_entity.type
_entity.pdbx_description
1 polymer ?
#
loop_
_entity_poly.entity_id
_entity_poly.type
_entity_poly.pdbx_seq_one_letter_code
_entity_poly.pdbx_strand_id
1 'polypeptide(L)'
;MKRKIFLSLFLILIIISGIIVIYNKFYKIDLSPYNYTFHGEMVDSPNNKYEIRIEILKLDEDSDEAYIMGLLVEKIYIEPNKTLISNKNTKIIYWDKVNASDINDNLVGVIWLDDTTIKISDKVLNINSDMYDYRRI
;
A
#
# COMPACT_ATOMS: atom_id res chain seq x y z
N MET A 1 -36.38 9.44 -29.85
CA MET A 1 -35.50 8.29 -29.54
C MET A 1 -34.07 8.73 -29.19
N LYS A 2 -33.36 9.47 -30.08
CA LYS A 2 -31.98 9.95 -29.84
C LYS A 2 -31.78 10.77 -28.56
N ARG A 3 -32.73 11.63 -28.19
CA ARG A 3 -32.67 12.45 -26.97
C ARG A 3 -32.70 11.63 -25.68
N LYS A 4 -33.46 10.52 -25.65
CA LYS A 4 -33.51 9.60 -24.50
C LYS A 4 -32.20 8.80 -24.36
N ILE A 5 -31.59 8.41 -25.48
CA ILE A 5 -30.28 7.75 -25.52
C ILE A 5 -29.19 8.71 -25.03
N PHE A 6 -29.20 9.95 -25.49
CA PHE A 6 -28.26 10.98 -25.04
C PHE A 6 -28.36 11.26 -23.53
N LEU A 7 -29.59 11.42 -23.01
CA LEU A 7 -29.84 11.59 -21.58
C LEU A 7 -29.34 10.39 -20.76
N SER A 8 -29.55 9.17 -21.25
CA SER A 8 -29.06 7.95 -20.59
C SER A 8 -27.53 7.89 -20.55
N LEU A 9 -26.86 8.18 -21.66
CA LEU A 9 -25.39 8.22 -21.73
C LEU A 9 -24.80 9.30 -20.82
N PHE A 10 -25.43 10.48 -20.77
CA PHE A 10 -25.02 11.57 -19.90
C PHE A 10 -25.14 11.19 -18.42
N LEU A 11 -26.22 10.51 -18.04
CA LEU A 11 -26.40 10.00 -16.67
C LEU A 11 -25.34 8.96 -16.30
N ILE A 12 -25.04 8.01 -17.19
CA ILE A 12 -23.98 7.01 -16.99
C ILE A 12 -22.63 7.70 -16.78
N LEU A 13 -22.31 8.71 -17.59
CA LEU A 13 -21.06 9.46 -17.45
C LEU A 13 -20.94 10.14 -16.08
N ILE A 14 -22.02 10.78 -15.60
CA ILE A 14 -22.06 11.38 -14.25
C ILE A 14 -21.84 10.33 -13.17
N ILE A 15 -22.48 9.16 -13.29
CA ILE A 15 -22.33 8.06 -12.32
C ILE A 15 -20.87 7.58 -12.28
N ILE A 16 -20.27 7.32 -13.45
CA ILE A 16 -18.88 6.87 -13.55
C ILE A 16 -17.93 7.92 -12.97
N SER A 17 -18.09 9.20 -13.32
CA SER A 17 -17.28 10.28 -12.76
C SER A 17 -17.43 10.40 -11.24
N GLY A 18 -18.66 10.28 -10.72
CA GLY A 18 -18.93 10.27 -9.28
C GLY A 18 -18.22 9.13 -8.56
N ILE A 19 -18.30 7.90 -9.11
CA ILE A 19 -17.60 6.72 -8.57
C ILE A 19 -16.09 6.95 -8.54
N ILE A 20 -15.50 7.49 -9.62
CA ILE A 20 -14.06 7.77 -9.69
C ILE A 20 -13.64 8.78 -8.62
N VAL A 21 -14.42 9.86 -8.43
CA VAL A 21 -14.10 10.89 -7.42
C VAL A 21 -14.18 10.31 -6.01
N ILE A 22 -15.24 9.55 -5.70
CA ILE A 22 -15.39 8.90 -4.39
C ILE A 22 -14.25 7.90 -4.16
N TYR A 23 -13.93 7.09 -5.16
CA TYR A 23 -12.83 6.14 -5.09
C TYR A 23 -11.49 6.84 -4.80
N ASN A 24 -11.14 7.87 -5.56
CA ASN A 24 -9.89 8.60 -5.37
C ASN A 24 -9.83 9.31 -4.01
N LYS A 25 -10.95 9.85 -3.52
CA LYS A 25 -10.97 10.59 -2.26
C LYS A 25 -10.83 9.68 -1.04
N PHE A 26 -11.47 8.51 -1.06
CA PHE A 26 -11.57 7.65 0.13
C PHE A 26 -10.69 6.41 0.08
N TYR A 27 -10.34 5.91 -1.11
CA TYR A 27 -9.63 4.65 -1.26
C TYR A 27 -8.19 4.82 -1.73
N LYS A 28 -7.89 5.83 -2.55
CA LYS A 28 -6.52 6.09 -3.00
C LYS A 28 -5.70 6.66 -1.85
N ILE A 29 -4.50 6.12 -1.63
CA ILE A 29 -3.49 6.75 -0.79
C ILE A 29 -2.78 7.78 -1.66
N ASP A 30 -2.91 9.06 -1.31
CA ASP A 30 -2.17 10.13 -1.96
C ASP A 30 -0.82 10.30 -1.27
N LEU A 31 0.25 9.98 -1.99
CA LEU A 31 1.62 10.07 -1.49
C LEU A 31 2.29 11.41 -1.82
N SER A 32 1.64 12.27 -2.62
CA SER A 32 2.21 13.57 -3.02
C SER A 32 2.56 14.53 -1.87
N PRO A 33 1.92 14.48 -0.69
CA PRO A 33 2.28 15.38 0.41
C PRO A 33 3.55 15.00 1.18
N TYR A 34 4.06 13.77 1.05
CA TYR A 34 5.17 13.29 1.87
C TYR A 34 6.51 13.60 1.20
N ASN A 35 7.28 14.53 1.79
CA ASN A 35 8.56 14.97 1.22
C ASN A 35 9.75 14.20 1.78
N TYR A 36 9.56 13.43 2.86
CA TYR A 36 10.62 12.66 3.52
C TYR A 36 10.21 11.19 3.62
N THR A 37 11.04 10.32 3.03
CA THR A 37 10.83 8.88 3.04
C THR A 37 12.08 8.18 3.54
N PHE A 38 11.90 7.28 4.51
CA PHE A 38 12.93 6.39 5.02
C PHE A 38 12.57 4.96 4.65
N HIS A 39 13.57 4.17 4.28
CA HIS A 39 13.40 2.73 4.09
C HIS A 39 13.55 2.04 5.44
N GLY A 40 12.53 1.28 5.82
CA GLY A 40 12.56 0.38 6.97
C GLY A 40 13.04 -1.01 6.56
N GLU A 41 12.44 -2.02 7.17
CA GLU A 41 12.77 -3.43 6.93
C GLU A 41 12.31 -3.93 5.55
N MET A 42 13.07 -4.88 4.99
CA MET A 42 12.66 -5.68 3.85
C MET A 42 12.73 -7.15 4.24
N VAL A 43 11.62 -7.88 4.11
CA VAL A 43 11.52 -9.26 4.59
C VAL A 43 10.93 -10.17 3.52
N ASP A 44 11.65 -11.24 3.21
CA ASP A 44 11.22 -12.23 2.24
C ASP A 44 10.23 -13.22 2.84
N SER A 45 9.20 -13.54 2.05
CA SER A 45 8.28 -14.63 2.35
C SER A 45 9.02 -15.97 2.46
N PRO A 46 8.52 -16.94 3.24
CA PRO A 46 9.19 -18.23 3.44
C PRO A 46 9.43 -19.01 2.13
N ASN A 47 8.54 -18.86 1.15
CA ASN A 47 8.68 -19.46 -0.18
C ASN A 47 9.45 -18.59 -1.19
N ASN A 48 9.98 -17.44 -0.77
CA ASN A 48 10.70 -16.45 -1.56
C ASN A 48 9.93 -15.87 -2.77
N LYS A 49 8.60 -16.03 -2.86
CA LYS A 49 7.80 -15.47 -3.96
C LYS A 49 7.48 -14.00 -3.76
N TYR A 50 7.42 -13.55 -2.52
CA TYR A 50 7.09 -12.19 -2.15
C TYR A 50 8.16 -11.57 -1.25
N GLU A 51 8.25 -10.25 -1.31
CA GLU A 51 8.99 -9.38 -0.40
C GLU A 51 8.01 -8.35 0.15
N ILE A 52 8.07 -8.09 1.45
CA ILE A 52 7.47 -6.89 2.02
C ILE A 52 8.57 -5.83 2.17
N ARG A 53 8.28 -4.60 1.75
CA ARG A 53 9.16 -3.45 2.01
C ARG A 53 8.40 -2.47 2.86
N ILE A 54 9.02 -2.05 3.95
CA ILE A 54 8.49 -0.98 4.78
C ILE A 54 9.10 0.35 4.33
N GLU A 55 8.23 1.31 4.08
CA GLU A 55 8.59 2.71 3.90
C GLU A 55 7.95 3.53 5.01
N ILE A 56 8.71 4.47 5.55
CA ILE A 56 8.27 5.39 6.59
C ILE A 56 8.23 6.77 5.96
N LEU A 57 7.05 7.38 5.92
CA LEU A 57 6.82 8.65 5.28
C LEU A 57 6.52 9.73 6.31
N LYS A 58 7.06 10.91 6.06
CA LYS A 58 6.75 12.14 6.79
C LYS A 58 6.44 13.27 5.81
N LEU A 59 5.60 14.19 6.26
CA LEU A 59 5.32 15.42 5.52
C LEU A 59 6.62 16.22 5.36
N ASP A 60 7.34 16.41 6.48
CA ASP A 60 8.60 17.13 6.60
C ASP A 60 9.54 16.38 7.59
N GLU A 61 10.83 16.71 7.61
CA GLU A 61 11.86 16.04 8.45
C GLU A 61 11.46 16.02 9.95
N ASP A 62 11.03 17.18 10.43
CA ASP A 62 10.67 17.46 11.82
C ASP A 62 9.21 17.12 12.17
N SER A 63 8.48 16.45 11.29
CA SER A 63 7.08 16.08 11.55
C SER A 63 6.98 15.15 12.76
N ASP A 64 6.13 15.53 13.71
CA ASP A 64 5.73 14.71 14.87
C ASP A 64 4.94 13.46 14.46
N GLU A 65 4.35 13.49 13.25
CA GLU A 65 3.63 12.37 12.66
C GLU A 65 4.48 11.66 11.61
N ALA A 66 4.36 10.34 11.59
CA ALA A 66 4.94 9.49 10.56
C ALA A 66 3.92 8.45 10.09
N TYR A 67 4.15 7.91 8.90
CA TYR A 67 3.25 6.99 8.24
C TYR A 67 4.02 5.75 7.84
N ILE A 68 3.53 4.58 8.24
CA ILE A 68 4.15 3.30 7.90
C ILE A 68 3.41 2.71 6.70
N MET A 69 4.14 2.51 5.61
CA MET A 69 3.64 1.91 4.38
C MET A 69 4.30 0.55 4.14
N GLY A 70 3.49 -0.51 4.05
CA GLY A 70 3.94 -1.84 3.67
C GLY A 70 3.65 -2.13 2.20
N LEU A 71 4.70 -2.22 1.40
CA LEU A 71 4.66 -2.54 -0.02
C LEU A 71 4.96 -4.02 -0.25
N LEU A 72 3.96 -4.78 -0.67
CA LEU A 72 4.14 -6.15 -1.13
C LEU A 72 4.65 -6.15 -2.57
N VAL A 73 5.75 -6.83 -2.81
CA VAL A 73 6.38 -6.97 -4.12
C VAL A 73 6.48 -8.45 -4.47
N GLU A 74 6.01 -8.81 -5.66
CA GLU A 74 6.18 -10.16 -6.20
C GLU A 74 7.56 -10.30 -6.86
N LYS A 75 8.31 -11.33 -6.45
CA LYS A 75 9.63 -11.66 -7.00
C LYS A 75 9.46 -12.54 -8.23
N ILE A 76 9.97 -12.08 -9.38
CA ILE A 76 10.00 -12.86 -10.61
C ILE A 76 11.44 -13.31 -10.85
N TYR A 77 11.70 -14.61 -10.73
CA TYR A 77 13.01 -15.20 -11.02
C TYR A 77 13.16 -15.41 -12.53
N ILE A 78 14.14 -14.74 -13.14
CA ILE A 78 14.41 -14.86 -14.58
C ILE A 78 15.38 -16.00 -14.86
N GLU A 79 16.34 -16.23 -13.97
CA GLU A 79 17.33 -17.32 -14.02
C GLU A 79 17.60 -17.86 -12.62
N PRO A 80 18.16 -19.08 -12.47
CA PRO A 80 18.70 -19.53 -11.19
C PRO A 80 19.73 -18.49 -10.73
N ASN A 81 19.45 -17.78 -9.65
CA ASN A 81 20.25 -16.68 -9.07
C ASN A 81 20.07 -15.27 -9.68
N LYS A 82 19.08 -15.03 -10.54
CA LYS A 82 18.66 -13.66 -10.92
C LYS A 82 17.20 -13.41 -10.59
N THR A 83 16.99 -12.65 -9.53
CA THR A 83 15.68 -12.11 -9.17
C THR A 83 15.47 -10.79 -9.91
N LEU A 84 14.48 -10.73 -10.78
CA LEU A 84 13.96 -9.44 -11.23
C LEU A 84 12.84 -9.05 -10.28
N ILE A 85 13.11 -8.03 -9.48
CA ILE A 85 12.08 -7.34 -8.73
C ILE A 85 11.33 -6.47 -9.74
N SER A 86 10.16 -6.95 -10.16
CA SER A 86 9.28 -6.16 -11.02
C SER A 86 8.44 -5.23 -10.14
N ASN A 87 8.75 -3.93 -10.15
CA ASN A 87 7.91 -2.91 -9.51
C ASN A 87 6.49 -2.82 -10.14
N LYS A 88 6.20 -3.57 -11.21
CA LYS A 88 4.89 -3.55 -11.87
C LYS A 88 3.77 -4.19 -11.02
N ASN A 89 4.12 -5.09 -10.09
CA ASN A 89 3.15 -5.81 -9.26
C ASN A 89 3.20 -5.37 -7.79
N THR A 90 3.71 -4.17 -7.51
CA THR A 90 3.78 -3.65 -6.14
C THR A 90 2.38 -3.25 -5.65
N LYS A 91 1.96 -3.79 -4.51
CA LYS A 91 0.68 -3.48 -3.85
C LYS A 91 0.94 -2.91 -2.45
N ILE A 92 0.29 -1.81 -2.09
CA ILE A 92 0.23 -1.37 -0.68
C ILE A 92 -0.72 -2.30 0.06
N ILE A 93 -0.23 -3.01 1.08
CA ILE A 93 -1.04 -3.89 1.93
C ILE A 93 -1.17 -3.37 3.36
N TYR A 94 -0.36 -2.39 3.74
CA TYR A 94 -0.37 -1.79 5.08
C TYR A 94 -0.18 -0.28 4.97
N TRP A 95 -1.05 0.48 5.64
CA TRP A 95 -0.98 1.92 5.73
C TRP A 95 -1.45 2.36 7.12
N ASP A 96 -0.51 2.87 7.92
CA ASP A 96 -0.77 3.24 9.31
C ASP A 96 -0.19 4.61 9.64
N LYS A 97 -0.79 5.28 10.62
CA LYS A 97 -0.34 6.57 11.15
C LYS A 97 0.18 6.37 12.57
N VAL A 98 1.40 6.82 12.82
CA VAL A 98 2.08 6.68 14.12
C VAL A 98 2.71 8.01 14.52
N ASN A 99 3.07 8.16 15.81
CA ASN A 99 3.94 9.27 16.19
C ASN A 99 5.36 8.97 15.70
N ALA A 100 6.05 9.98 15.20
CA ALA A 100 7.42 9.84 14.72
C ALA A 100 8.39 9.38 15.83
N SER A 101 8.09 9.72 17.09
CA SER A 101 8.86 9.28 18.26
C SER A 101 8.75 7.78 18.55
N ASP A 102 7.68 7.13 18.06
CA ASP A 102 7.42 5.71 18.31
C ASP A 102 8.17 4.80 17.33
N ILE A 103 8.79 5.40 16.30
CA ILE A 103 9.61 4.71 15.32
C ILE A 103 11.03 4.58 15.87
N ASN A 104 11.29 3.46 16.54
CA ASN A 104 12.62 3.15 17.06
C ASN A 104 13.51 2.57 15.94
N ASP A 105 14.65 3.20 15.65
CA ASP A 105 15.64 2.76 14.65
C ASP A 105 15.08 2.44 13.25
N ASN A 106 13.92 3.00 12.87
CA ASN A 106 13.18 2.67 11.64
C ASN A 106 12.74 1.20 11.54
N LEU A 107 12.72 0.46 12.65
CA LEU A 107 12.29 -0.93 12.70
C LEU A 107 10.79 -1.00 12.98
N VAL A 108 10.06 -1.55 12.00
CA VAL A 108 8.64 -1.87 12.12
C VAL A 108 8.58 -3.38 12.18
N GLY A 109 8.24 -3.96 13.33
CA GLY A 109 8.30 -5.40 13.52
C GLY A 109 7.50 -6.16 12.46
N VAL A 110 8.21 -6.81 11.53
CA VAL A 110 7.61 -7.52 10.40
C VAL A 110 7.99 -9.01 10.44
N ILE A 111 6.97 -9.87 10.46
CA ILE A 111 7.17 -11.32 10.56
C ILE A 111 6.19 -12.03 9.64
N TRP A 112 6.71 -12.88 8.75
CA TRP A 112 5.89 -13.83 8.01
C TRP A 112 5.47 -14.97 8.94
N LEU A 113 4.15 -15.22 9.01
CA LEU A 113 3.59 -16.33 9.79
C LEU A 113 3.48 -17.60 8.94
N ASP A 114 3.24 -17.43 7.64
CA ASP A 114 3.27 -18.46 6.61
C ASP A 114 3.55 -17.82 5.23
N ASP A 115 3.44 -18.59 4.15
CA ASP A 115 3.67 -18.15 2.76
C ASP A 115 2.78 -16.98 2.28
N THR A 116 1.66 -16.75 2.95
CA THR A 116 0.62 -15.78 2.55
C THR A 116 0.17 -14.86 3.68
N THR A 117 0.51 -15.18 4.92
CA THR A 117 0.10 -14.43 6.09
C THR A 117 1.30 -13.72 6.69
N ILE A 118 1.16 -12.42 6.88
CA ILE A 118 2.20 -11.56 7.43
C ILE A 118 1.65 -10.80 8.64
N LYS A 119 2.50 -10.60 9.64
CA LYS A 119 2.27 -9.67 10.74
C LYS A 119 3.16 -8.45 10.56
N ILE A 120 2.55 -7.26 10.52
CA ILE A 120 3.23 -5.97 10.49
C ILE A 120 2.76 -5.20 11.73
N SER A 121 3.68 -4.84 12.61
CA SER A 121 3.38 -4.29 13.94
C SER A 121 2.45 -5.24 14.72
N ASP A 122 1.22 -4.84 15.02
CA ASP A 122 0.22 -5.65 15.72
C ASP A 122 -0.84 -6.25 14.76
N LYS A 123 -0.80 -5.93 13.46
CA LYS A 123 -1.81 -6.37 12.49
C LYS A 123 -1.38 -7.62 11.76
N VAL A 124 -2.29 -8.58 11.63
CA VAL A 124 -2.12 -9.81 10.85
C VAL A 124 -2.92 -9.66 9.56
N LEU A 125 -2.28 -9.90 8.42
CA LEU A 125 -2.83 -9.71 7.09
C LEU A 125 -2.57 -10.92 6.20
N ASN A 126 -3.59 -11.36 5.46
CA ASN A 126 -3.39 -12.23 4.31
C ASN A 126 -3.09 -11.38 3.06
N ILE A 127 -1.93 -11.60 2.43
CA ILE A 127 -1.47 -10.76 1.32
C ILE A 127 -2.39 -10.80 0.08
N ASN A 128 -3.17 -11.87 -0.07
CA ASN A 128 -4.05 -12.07 -1.23
C ASN A 128 -5.36 -11.28 -1.10
N SER A 129 -5.93 -11.23 0.08
CA SER A 129 -7.26 -10.65 0.32
C SER A 129 -7.22 -9.31 1.03
N ASP A 130 -6.23 -9.10 1.89
CA ASP A 130 -6.31 -8.05 2.90
C ASP A 130 -5.52 -6.80 2.51
N MET A 131 -5.93 -5.70 3.13
CA MET A 131 -5.21 -4.43 3.20
C MET A 131 -5.61 -3.77 4.51
N TYR A 132 -4.63 -3.31 5.27
CA TYR A 132 -4.86 -2.42 6.40
C TYR A 132 -4.67 -0.96 5.98
N ASP A 133 -5.64 -0.11 6.31
CA ASP A 133 -5.63 1.33 6.06
C ASP A 133 -6.30 2.03 7.24
N TYR A 134 -5.50 2.72 8.07
CA TYR A 134 -5.99 3.38 9.29
C TYR A 134 -7.13 4.38 9.03
N ARG A 135 -7.25 4.90 7.80
CA ARG A 135 -8.30 5.87 7.42
C ARG A 135 -9.68 5.23 7.28
N ARG A 136 -9.74 3.90 7.31
CA ARG A 136 -10.96 3.10 7.06
C ARG A 136 -11.48 2.38 8.30
N ILE A 137 -10.93 2.69 9.47
CA ILE A 137 -11.32 2.13 10.78
C ILE A 137 -12.32 3.06 11.45
#